data_AF-A0A0G2F3K2-F1
#
_entry.id   AF-A0A0G2F3K2-F1
#
_cell.length_a   1.000
_cell.length_b   1.000
_cell.length_c   1.000
_cell.angle_alpha   90.00
_cell.angle_beta   90.00
_cell.angle_gamma   90.00
#
_symmetry.space_group_name_H-M   'P 1'
#
loop_
_entity.id
_entity.type
_entity.pdbx_description
1 polymer ?
#
loop_
_entity_poly.entity_id
_entity_poly.type
_entity_poly.pdbx_seq_one_letter_code
_entity_poly.pdbx_strand_id
1 'polypeptide(L)'
;MSSHTNCNNASDSREDNWKYKTDYRWLKDQGFNGRYEFGLAYGEKPTPDGFHNSKVIMGTLREDDPASTVGKWYRDEKAKGKQPTLI
;
A
#
# COMPACT_ATOMS: atom_id res chain seq x y z
N MET A 1 47.34 2.40 -4.57
CA MET A 1 46.61 1.19 -5.01
C MET A 1 45.49 0.96 -4.00
N SER A 2 44.30 1.49 -4.27
CA SER A 2 43.16 1.32 -3.37
C SER A 2 42.38 0.09 -3.83
N SER A 3 42.40 -0.96 -3.02
CA SER A 3 41.62 -2.18 -3.25
C SER A 3 40.14 -1.85 -3.26
N HIS A 4 39.52 -2.04 -4.42
CA HIS A 4 38.08 -2.27 -4.53
C HIS A 4 37.77 -3.73 -4.23
N THR A 5 36.55 -3.93 -3.73
CA THR A 5 35.79 -5.18 -3.68
C THR A 5 36.01 -6.03 -2.43
N ASN A 6 35.00 -6.09 -1.56
CA ASN A 6 33.99 -7.16 -1.63
C ASN A 6 32.91 -6.95 -0.57
N CYS A 7 31.83 -6.22 -0.90
CA CYS A 7 30.60 -6.29 -0.11
C CYS A 7 29.82 -7.50 -0.64
N ASN A 8 29.88 -8.59 0.13
CA ASN A 8 29.20 -9.84 -0.15
C ASN A 8 27.72 -9.60 -0.50
N ASN A 9 27.37 -9.82 -1.76
CA ASN A 9 26.00 -10.03 -2.23
C ASN A 9 25.46 -11.33 -1.62
N ALA A 10 24.98 -11.23 -0.39
CA ALA A 10 24.28 -12.31 0.30
C ALA A 10 23.08 -11.74 1.05
N SER A 11 22.14 -11.10 0.32
CA SER A 11 20.81 -10.75 0.84
C SER A 11 19.72 -10.56 -0.23
N ASP A 12 19.99 -10.87 -1.51
CA ASP A 12 19.07 -10.66 -2.66
C ASP A 12 17.97 -11.74 -2.79
N SER A 13 17.47 -12.27 -1.68
CA SER A 13 16.35 -13.23 -1.70
C SER A 13 15.25 -12.90 -0.69
N ARG A 14 15.36 -11.76 -0.01
CA ARG A 14 14.32 -11.23 0.90
C ARG A 14 13.77 -9.88 0.49
N GLU A 15 14.47 -9.10 -0.34
CA GLU A 15 14.03 -7.76 -0.73
C GLU A 15 12.93 -7.75 -1.79
N ASP A 16 12.74 -8.86 -2.52
CA ASP A 16 11.80 -8.94 -3.64
C ASP A 16 10.61 -9.87 -3.39
N ASN A 17 10.24 -10.07 -2.11
CA ASN A 17 8.97 -10.72 -1.80
C ASN A 17 7.84 -9.68 -1.93
N TRP A 18 7.56 -9.32 -3.19
CA TRP A 18 6.49 -8.41 -3.62
C TRP A 18 5.12 -8.74 -3.00
N LYS A 19 4.93 -9.99 -2.53
CA LYS A 19 3.75 -10.48 -1.81
C LYS A 19 3.53 -9.84 -0.43
N TYR A 20 4.47 -9.03 0.09
CA TYR A 20 4.38 -8.48 1.45
C TYR A 20 4.78 -7.00 1.54
N LYS A 21 4.32 -6.16 0.61
CA LYS A 21 4.64 -4.72 0.66
C LYS A 21 3.78 -4.02 1.72
N THR A 22 4.40 -3.15 2.52
CA THR A 22 3.61 -2.24 3.34
C THR A 22 2.83 -1.28 2.44
N ASP A 23 1.72 -0.76 2.95
CA ASP A 23 0.88 0.18 2.21
C ASP A 23 1.66 1.41 1.72
N TYR A 24 2.60 1.90 2.53
CA TYR A 24 3.50 2.98 2.14
C TYR A 24 4.42 2.60 0.97
N ARG A 25 5.04 1.41 1.01
CA ARG A 25 5.94 0.98 -0.07
C ARG A 25 5.18 0.73 -1.36
N TRP A 26 3.99 0.12 -1.28
CA TRP A 26 3.14 -0.08 -2.44
C TRP A 26 2.77 1.26 -3.10
N LEU A 27 2.40 2.28 -2.32
CA LEU A 27 2.10 3.62 -2.86
C LEU A 27 3.30 4.24 -3.59
N LYS A 28 4.50 4.11 -3.01
CA LYS A 28 5.74 4.59 -3.64
C LYS A 28 6.03 3.90 -4.96
N ASP A 29 5.81 2.59 -5.04
CA ASP A 29 5.98 1.82 -6.28
C ASP A 29 4.96 2.22 -7.36
N GLN A 30 3.80 2.72 -6.97
CA GLN A 30 2.80 3.30 -7.89
C GLN A 30 3.11 4.76 -8.25
N GLY A 31 4.19 5.34 -7.73
CA GLY A 31 4.58 6.74 -7.99
C GLY A 31 3.94 7.77 -7.04
N PHE A 32 3.25 7.34 -5.98
CA PHE A 32 2.63 8.22 -5.00
C PHE A 32 3.48 8.36 -3.74
N ASN A 33 3.62 9.58 -3.22
CA ASN A 33 4.35 9.83 -1.97
C ASN A 33 3.57 9.40 -0.73
N GLY A 34 2.25 9.18 -0.86
CA GLY A 34 1.38 8.73 0.22
C GLY A 34 -0.09 8.68 -0.20
N ARG A 35 -0.96 8.36 0.77
CA ARG A 35 -2.41 8.22 0.54
C ARG A 35 -3.09 9.52 0.09
N TYR A 36 -2.54 10.66 0.47
CA TYR A 36 -3.03 11.98 0.05
C TYR A 36 -2.99 12.13 -1.47
N GLU A 37 -1.81 11.97 -2.07
CA GLU A 37 -1.63 12.09 -3.52
C GLU A 37 -2.40 11.00 -4.28
N PHE A 38 -2.44 9.80 -3.71
CA PHE A 38 -3.25 8.71 -4.25
C PHE A 38 -4.74 9.08 -4.26
N GLY A 39 -5.30 9.59 -3.17
CA GLY A 39 -6.69 10.05 -3.14
C GLY A 39 -6.98 11.14 -4.18
N LEU A 40 -6.11 12.15 -4.29
CA LEU A 40 -6.24 13.21 -5.29
C LEU A 40 -6.21 12.67 -6.73
N ALA A 41 -5.34 11.70 -7.02
CA ALA A 41 -5.23 11.09 -8.34
C ALA A 41 -6.50 10.34 -8.77
N TYR A 42 -7.26 9.82 -7.79
CA TYR A 42 -8.57 9.20 -8.02
C TYR A 42 -9.74 10.18 -7.89
N GLY A 43 -9.46 11.49 -7.88
CA GLY A 43 -10.49 12.54 -7.86
C GLY A 43 -11.16 12.74 -6.50
N GLU A 44 -10.63 12.14 -5.44
CA GLU A 44 -11.17 12.33 -4.09
C GLU A 44 -10.87 13.74 -3.58
N LYS A 45 -11.92 14.41 -3.10
CA LYS A 45 -11.77 15.65 -2.35
C LYS A 45 -11.47 15.31 -0.89
N PRO A 46 -10.48 15.97 -0.26
CA PRO A 46 -10.24 15.78 1.17
C PRO A 46 -11.51 16.09 1.95
N THR A 47 -11.96 15.14 2.78
CA THR A 47 -13.03 15.36 3.76
C THR A 47 -12.42 15.67 5.12
N PRO A 48 -13.20 16.19 6.10
CA PRO A 48 -12.72 16.36 7.47
C PRO A 48 -12.21 15.05 8.10
N ASP A 49 -12.76 13.90 7.68
CA ASP A 49 -12.37 12.56 8.12
C ASP A 49 -11.20 11.98 7.29
N GLY A 50 -10.68 12.74 6.33
CA GLY A 50 -9.55 12.39 5.48
C GLY A 50 -9.94 11.92 4.08
N PHE A 51 -9.35 10.81 3.65
CA PHE A 51 -9.48 10.27 2.29
C PHE A 51 -10.15 8.89 2.33
N HIS A 52 -11.45 8.88 2.66
CA HIS A 52 -12.26 7.66 2.77
C HIS A 52 -12.22 6.81 1.48
N ASN A 53 -12.42 7.42 0.31
CA ASN A 53 -12.43 6.73 -0.97
C ASN A 53 -11.05 6.13 -1.30
N SER A 54 -9.95 6.84 -1.00
CA SER A 54 -8.59 6.34 -1.18
C SER A 54 -8.35 5.06 -0.37
N LYS A 55 -8.88 5.00 0.86
CA LYS A 55 -8.75 3.84 1.74
C LYS A 55 -9.58 2.67 1.24
N VAL A 56 -10.78 2.93 0.70
CA VAL A 56 -11.65 1.92 0.07
C VAL A 56 -11.02 1.36 -1.20
N ILE A 57 -10.54 2.22 -2.11
CA ILE A 57 -9.88 1.82 -3.37
C ILE A 57 -8.63 1.00 -3.06
N MET A 58 -7.76 1.50 -2.20
CA MET A 58 -6.53 0.82 -1.83
C MET A 58 -6.81 -0.50 -1.10
N GLY A 59 -7.83 -0.53 -0.25
CA GLY A 59 -8.30 -1.74 0.42
C GLY A 59 -8.83 -2.80 -0.55
N THR A 60 -9.53 -2.38 -1.60
CA THR A 60 -10.02 -3.26 -2.68
C THR A 60 -8.85 -3.81 -3.52
N LEU A 61 -7.91 -2.95 -3.91
CA LEU A 61 -6.75 -3.33 -4.72
C LEU A 61 -5.77 -4.26 -3.99
N ARG A 62 -5.75 -4.19 -2.65
CA ARG A 62 -4.83 -4.93 -1.80
C ARG A 62 -5.56 -5.92 -0.90
N GLU A 63 -6.78 -6.31 -1.27
CA GLU A 63 -7.63 -7.22 -0.49
C GLU A 63 -6.95 -8.59 -0.30
N ASP A 64 -6.15 -9.07 -1.25
CA ASP A 64 -5.46 -10.36 -1.13
C ASP A 64 -4.06 -10.25 -0.51
N ASP A 65 -3.58 -9.03 -0.22
CA ASP A 65 -2.25 -8.80 0.34
C ASP A 65 -2.31 -8.90 1.89
N PRO A 66 -1.63 -9.90 2.50
CA PRO A 66 -1.63 -10.06 3.95
C PRO A 66 -0.80 -9.00 4.68
N ALA A 67 0.16 -8.34 4.01
CA ALA A 67 0.94 -7.25 4.58
C ALA A 67 0.26 -5.88 4.45
N SER A 68 -0.82 -5.80 3.66
CA SER A 68 -1.61 -4.59 3.56
C SER A 68 -2.50 -4.39 4.79
N THR A 69 -2.29 -3.28 5.49
CA THR A 69 -3.15 -2.89 6.62
C THR A 69 -4.51 -2.42 6.12
N VAL A 70 -4.54 -1.67 5.01
CA VAL A 70 -5.81 -1.24 4.38
C VAL A 70 -6.55 -2.41 3.73
N GLY A 71 -5.84 -3.38 3.14
CA GLY A 71 -6.41 -4.63 2.63
C GLY A 71 -7.03 -5.46 3.73
N LYS A 72 -6.31 -5.64 4.86
CA LYS A 72 -6.87 -6.28 6.06
C LYS A 72 -8.11 -5.56 6.57
N TRP A 73 -8.07 -4.24 6.70
CA TRP A 73 -9.24 -3.46 7.11
C TRP A 73 -10.44 -3.69 6.19
N TYR A 74 -10.22 -3.71 4.87
CA TYR A 74 -11.28 -3.93 3.89
C TYR A 74 -11.89 -5.33 4.03
N ARG A 75 -11.06 -6.37 4.21
CA ARG A 75 -11.52 -7.73 4.53
C ARG A 75 -12.32 -7.79 5.83
N ASP A 76 -11.83 -7.13 6.89
CA ASP A 76 -12.51 -7.11 8.19
C ASP A 76 -13.88 -6.43 8.10
N GLU A 77 -14.00 -5.34 7.33
CA GLU A 77 -15.28 -4.65 7.12
C GLU A 77 -16.25 -5.48 6.25
N LYS A 78 -15.75 -6.13 5.19
CA LYS A 78 -16.52 -7.12 4.41
C LYS A 78 -17.02 -8.27 5.28
N ALA A 79 -16.18 -8.82 6.16
CA ALA A 79 -16.56 -9.88 7.08
C ALA A 79 -17.63 -9.45 8.09
N LYS A 80 -17.72 -8.15 8.40
CA LYS A 80 -18.80 -7.56 9.23
C LYS A 80 -20.07 -7.25 8.44
N GLY A 81 -20.13 -7.57 7.15
CA GLY A 81 -21.23 -7.19 6.26
C GLY A 81 -21.28 -5.69 5.94
N LYS A 82 -20.22 -4.93 6.27
CA LYS A 82 -20.10 -3.49 6.03
C LYS A 82 -19.16 -3.25 4.85
N GLN A 83 -19.48 -3.79 3.68
CA GLN A 83 -18.62 -3.62 2.51
C GLN A 83 -18.36 -2.13 2.30
N PRO A 84 -17.11 -1.65 2.44
CA PRO A 84 -16.83 -0.23 2.31
C PRO A 84 -17.12 0.22 0.89
N THR A 85 -17.96 1.24 0.75
CA THR A 85 -18.31 1.86 -0.53
C THR A 85 -17.68 3.23 -0.67
N LEU A 86 -17.51 3.66 -1.92
CA LEU A 86 -17.16 5.04 -2.24
C LEU A 86 -18.32 5.96 -1.82
N ILE A 87 -17.98 7.12 -1.26
CA ILE A 87 -18.90 8.20 -0.89
C ILE A 87 -18.93 9.29 -1.96
#